data_AF-A0A7J3QB35-F1
#
_entry.id   AF-A0A7J3QB35-F1
#
_cell.length_a   1.000
_cell.length_b   1.000
_cell.length_c   1.000
_cell.angle_alpha   90.00
_cell.angle_beta   90.00
_cell.angle_gamma   90.00
#
_symmetry.space_group_name_H-M   'P 1'
#
loop_
_entity.id
_entity.type
_entity.pdbx_description
1 polymer ?
#
loop_
_entity_poly.entity_id
_entity_poly.type
_entity_poly.pdbx_seq_one_letter_code
_entity_poly.pdbx_strand_id
1 'polypeptide(L)'
;MIVNTRNLPEYKVPKPYERSLKVVLDPRLGNYDKATVLSVTIEPGSTTGLHQHVSDEIIYVISGKGTSVLVYGDNVVESEVGEGYLVLARAGVKHEMRNTGSEPLKLYCVFIPPLPVEGYFAEALRVATKRS
;
A
#
# COMPACT_ATOMS: atom_id res chain seq x y z
N MET A 1 -8.94 -8.23 -18.68
CA MET A 1 -8.43 -9.30 -17.78
C MET A 1 -9.37 -9.41 -16.59
N ILE A 2 -9.61 -10.62 -16.09
CA ILE A 2 -10.35 -10.87 -14.83
C ILE A 2 -9.42 -11.67 -13.93
N VAL A 3 -9.20 -11.21 -12.71
CA VAL A 3 -8.27 -11.85 -11.76
C VAL A 3 -8.92 -11.96 -10.39
N ASN A 4 -8.83 -13.14 -9.76
CA ASN A 4 -9.16 -13.31 -8.36
C ASN A 4 -7.92 -13.01 -7.53
N THR A 5 -7.87 -11.83 -6.90
CA THR A 5 -6.70 -11.36 -6.13
C THR A 5 -6.36 -12.25 -4.94
N ARG A 6 -7.29 -13.10 -4.48
CA ARG A 6 -7.03 -14.07 -3.41
C ARG A 6 -5.99 -15.11 -3.81
N ASN A 7 -5.92 -15.44 -5.10
CA ASN A 7 -5.06 -16.49 -5.65
C ASN A 7 -3.70 -15.96 -6.12
N LEU A 8 -3.41 -14.66 -5.94
CA LEU A 8 -2.12 -14.08 -6.30
C LEU A 8 -1.06 -14.38 -5.23
N PRO A 9 0.22 -14.53 -5.64
CA PRO A 9 1.33 -14.68 -4.71
C PRO A 9 1.34 -13.57 -3.66
N GLU A 10 1.61 -13.95 -2.42
CA GLU A 10 1.67 -13.03 -1.30
C GLU A 10 3.12 -12.79 -0.88
N TYR A 11 3.48 -11.52 -0.75
CA TYR A 11 4.79 -11.08 -0.27
C TYR A 11 4.63 -10.54 1.14
N LYS A 12 5.18 -11.24 2.13
CA LYS A 12 5.08 -10.86 3.55
C LYS A 12 6.27 -10.03 3.99
N VAL A 13 6.02 -8.77 4.34
CA VAL A 13 6.99 -7.89 5.00
C VAL A 13 6.99 -8.22 6.49
N PRO A 14 8.16 -8.46 7.12
CA PRO A 14 8.23 -8.77 8.54
C PRO A 14 8.07 -7.53 9.43
N LYS A 15 7.99 -7.75 10.74
CA LYS A 15 8.04 -6.68 11.75
C LYS A 15 9.28 -5.77 11.56
N PRO A 16 9.18 -4.48 11.89
CA PRO A 16 8.05 -3.80 12.55
C PRO A 16 6.90 -3.41 11.60
N TYR A 17 7.10 -3.52 10.29
CA TYR A 17 6.13 -3.15 9.26
C TYR A 17 5.36 -4.38 8.73
N GLU A 18 4.92 -5.24 9.64
CA GLU A 18 4.23 -6.47 9.35
C GLU A 18 2.97 -6.25 8.48
N ARG A 19 3.11 -6.62 7.21
CA ARG A 19 2.05 -6.50 6.21
C ARG A 19 2.24 -7.51 5.09
N SER A 20 1.17 -7.80 4.38
CA SER A 20 1.23 -8.59 3.15
C SER A 20 0.89 -7.75 1.94
N LEU A 21 1.60 -8.02 0.83
CA LEU A 21 1.44 -7.35 -0.45
C LEU A 21 1.11 -8.38 -1.53
N LYS A 22 0.13 -8.05 -2.38
CA LYS A 22 -0.13 -8.77 -3.63
C LYS A 22 -0.07 -7.80 -4.79
N VAL A 23 0.80 -8.06 -5.74
CA VAL A 23 0.93 -7.25 -6.96
C VAL A 23 -0.14 -7.70 -7.96
N VAL A 24 -1.13 -6.86 -8.21
CA VAL A 24 -2.29 -7.18 -9.06
C VAL A 24 -2.01 -6.82 -10.51
N LEU A 25 -1.70 -5.54 -10.76
CA LEU A 25 -1.33 -5.02 -12.07
C LEU A 25 0.02 -4.33 -11.96
N ASP A 26 0.92 -4.56 -12.91
CA ASP A 26 2.20 -3.89 -12.93
C ASP A 26 2.91 -4.04 -14.29
N PRO A 27 3.61 -3.00 -14.79
CA PRO A 27 4.38 -3.11 -16.03
C PRO A 27 5.42 -4.24 -15.99
N ARG A 28 6.02 -4.53 -14.83
CA ARG A 28 7.02 -5.59 -14.65
C ARG A 28 6.43 -6.99 -14.79
N LEU A 29 5.12 -7.14 -14.60
CA LEU A 29 4.40 -8.40 -14.84
C LEU A 29 3.98 -8.55 -16.30
N GLY A 30 4.12 -7.50 -17.12
CA GLY A 30 3.65 -7.47 -18.51
C GLY A 30 2.13 -7.49 -18.66
N ASN A 31 1.37 -7.29 -17.57
CA ASN A 31 -0.08 -7.41 -17.58
C ASN A 31 -0.83 -6.06 -17.69
N TYR A 32 -0.17 -4.93 -17.42
CA TYR A 32 -0.70 -3.58 -17.60
C TYR A 32 0.42 -2.53 -17.54
N ASP A 33 0.41 -1.50 -18.40
CA ASP A 33 1.52 -0.55 -18.54
C ASP A 33 1.25 0.86 -17.95
N LYS A 34 0.01 1.19 -17.57
CA LYS A 34 -0.37 2.55 -17.14
C LYS A 34 -0.46 2.76 -15.63
N ALA A 35 -0.49 1.70 -14.83
CA ALA A 35 -0.51 1.79 -13.38
C ALA A 35 0.15 0.58 -12.72
N THR A 36 0.57 0.77 -11.46
CA THR A 36 0.79 -0.33 -10.52
C THR A 36 -0.45 -0.43 -9.63
N VAL A 37 -0.92 -1.64 -9.34
CA VAL A 37 -2.06 -1.88 -8.46
C VAL A 37 -1.70 -2.96 -7.45
N LEU A 38 -1.89 -2.65 -6.18
CA LEU A 38 -1.57 -3.53 -5.06
C LEU A 38 -2.81 -3.81 -4.21
N SER A 39 -2.91 -5.04 -3.72
CA SER A 39 -3.70 -5.32 -2.52
C SER A 39 -2.75 -5.42 -1.33
N VAL A 40 -3.04 -4.66 -0.28
CA VAL A 40 -2.21 -4.58 0.92
C VAL A 40 -3.03 -4.96 2.14
N THR A 41 -2.48 -5.79 3.02
CA THR A 41 -3.07 -6.08 4.34
C THR A 41 -2.07 -5.74 5.41
N ILE A 42 -2.44 -4.85 6.34
CA ILE A 42 -1.58 -4.41 7.45
C ILE A 42 -2.08 -5.09 8.72
N GLU A 43 -1.19 -5.81 9.42
CA GLU A 43 -1.55 -6.50 10.66
C GLU A 43 -1.81 -5.52 11.81
N PRO A 44 -2.61 -5.90 12.82
CA PRO A 44 -2.91 -5.06 13.99
C PRO A 44 -1.65 -4.47 14.64
N GLY A 45 -1.67 -3.16 14.91
CA GLY A 45 -0.54 -2.44 15.50
C GLY A 45 0.65 -2.20 14.56
N SER A 46 0.55 -2.60 13.29
CA SER A 46 1.58 -2.35 12.28
C SER A 46 1.22 -1.20 11.35
N THR A 47 2.13 -0.89 10.42
CA THR A 47 2.07 0.26 9.54
C THR A 47 2.79 0.04 8.22
N THR A 48 2.45 0.82 7.20
CA THR A 48 3.30 0.94 6.01
C THR A 48 4.65 1.56 6.33
N GLY A 49 4.76 2.33 7.41
CA GLY A 49 5.89 3.22 7.69
C GLY A 49 5.78 4.50 6.85
N LEU A 50 6.35 5.59 7.35
CA LEU A 50 6.34 6.87 6.63
C LEU A 50 7.28 6.80 5.42
N HIS A 51 6.73 6.99 4.22
CA HIS A 51 7.47 6.92 2.97
C HIS A 51 6.86 7.84 1.91
N GLN A 52 7.50 7.93 0.74
CA GLN A 52 7.01 8.67 -0.41
C GLN A 52 7.47 7.99 -1.69
N HIS A 53 6.83 8.34 -2.81
CA HIS A 53 7.20 7.91 -4.15
C HIS A 53 6.81 9.01 -5.16
N VAL A 54 7.24 8.83 -6.41
CA VAL A 54 7.05 9.80 -7.51
C VAL A 54 5.68 9.69 -8.19
N SER A 55 4.86 8.75 -7.76
CA SER A 55 3.53 8.50 -8.31
C SER A 55 2.46 9.09 -7.38
N ASP A 56 1.31 9.44 -7.92
CA ASP A 56 0.13 9.58 -7.06
C ASP A 56 -0.28 8.17 -6.62
N GLU A 57 -0.62 8.01 -5.33
CA GLU A 57 -1.22 6.80 -4.78
C GLU A 57 -2.64 7.08 -4.29
N ILE A 58 -3.58 6.33 -4.84
CA ILE A 58 -4.97 6.31 -4.43
C ILE A 58 -5.17 5.04 -3.58
N ILE A 59 -5.54 5.23 -2.32
CA ILE A 59 -5.72 4.16 -1.34
C ILE A 59 -7.20 4.07 -0.99
N TYR A 60 -7.83 2.94 -1.29
CA TYR A 60 -9.19 2.65 -0.84
C TYR A 60 -9.16 1.65 0.32
N VAL A 61 -9.84 1.98 1.41
CA VAL A 61 -9.95 1.10 2.59
C VAL A 61 -11.09 0.11 2.38
N ILE A 62 -10.73 -1.15 2.12
CA ILE A 62 -11.68 -2.23 1.90
C ILE A 62 -12.34 -2.66 3.22
N SER A 63 -11.56 -2.79 4.28
CA SER A 63 -12.05 -3.22 5.60
C SER A 63 -11.04 -2.90 6.70
N GLY A 64 -11.51 -2.87 7.94
CA GLY A 64 -10.67 -2.55 9.10
C GLY A 64 -10.70 -1.06 9.46
N LYS A 65 -9.89 -0.66 10.42
CA LYS A 65 -9.79 0.72 10.91
C LYS A 65 -8.33 1.09 11.13
N GLY A 66 -8.00 2.36 10.91
CA GLY A 66 -6.64 2.83 11.00
C GLY A 66 -6.55 4.34 11.10
N THR A 67 -5.32 4.83 11.00
CA THR A 67 -5.00 6.25 10.86
C THR A 67 -4.21 6.44 9.59
N SER A 68 -4.64 7.37 8.75
CA SER A 68 -3.85 7.87 7.64
C SER A 68 -3.06 9.09 8.09
N VAL A 69 -1.80 9.17 7.66
CA VAL A 69 -0.94 10.33 7.86
C VAL A 69 -0.47 10.86 6.52
N LEU A 70 -0.62 12.16 6.30
CA LEU A 70 -0.16 12.88 5.12
C LEU A 70 0.69 14.08 5.56
N VAL A 71 1.88 14.24 4.97
CA VAL A 71 2.82 15.30 5.33
C VAL A 71 3.05 16.25 4.15
N TYR A 72 2.65 17.50 4.33
CA TYR A 72 2.76 18.57 3.35
C TYR A 72 3.74 19.64 3.85
N GLY A 73 5.03 19.49 3.50
CA GLY A 73 6.09 20.32 4.07
C GLY A 73 6.21 20.06 5.58
N ASP A 74 6.00 21.11 6.39
CA ASP A 74 6.02 21.01 7.85
C ASP A 74 4.67 20.63 8.46
N ASN A 75 3.60 20.59 7.64
CA ASN A 75 2.26 20.26 8.12
C ASN A 75 2.01 18.75 8.09
N VAL A 76 1.60 18.19 9.23
CA VAL A 76 1.18 16.79 9.35
C VAL A 76 -0.33 16.75 9.54
N VAL A 77 -1.01 16.03 8.66
CA VAL A 77 -2.45 15.76 8.75
C VAL A 77 -2.62 14.29 9.11
N GLU A 78 -3.19 14.03 10.28
CA GLU A 78 -3.60 12.69 10.70
C GLU A 78 -5.13 12.60 10.69
N SER A 79 -5.68 11.48 10.22
CA SER A 79 -7.13 11.27 10.19
C SER A 79 -7.46 9.80 10.41
N GLU A 80 -8.47 9.53 11.23
CA GLU A 80 -9.03 8.19 11.36
C GLU A 80 -9.70 7.79 10.04
N VAL A 81 -9.44 6.55 9.63
CA VAL A 81 -9.98 5.97 8.40
C VAL A 81 -10.55 4.59 8.69
N GLY A 82 -11.57 4.20 7.95
CA GLY A 82 -12.18 2.88 8.02
C GLY A 82 -12.73 2.46 6.68
N GLU A 83 -13.50 1.36 6.66
CA GLU A 83 -14.15 0.86 5.45
C GLU A 83 -14.88 1.97 4.67
N GLY A 84 -14.64 2.01 3.35
CA GLY A 84 -15.26 2.99 2.45
C GLY A 84 -14.49 4.30 2.29
N TYR A 85 -13.46 4.54 3.10
CA TYR A 85 -12.63 5.74 2.98
C TYR A 85 -11.67 5.64 1.79
N LEU A 86 -11.44 6.78 1.14
CA LEU A 86 -10.44 6.95 0.10
C LEU A 86 -9.43 8.00 0.54
N VAL A 87 -8.15 7.67 0.42
CA VAL A 87 -7.01 8.56 0.71
C VAL A 87 -6.24 8.79 -0.59
N LEU A 88 -5.88 10.05 -0.86
CA LEU A 88 -5.00 10.41 -1.96
C LEU A 88 -3.66 10.92 -1.40
N ALA A 89 -2.59 10.15 -1.61
CA ALA A 89 -1.23 10.62 -1.41
C ALA A 89 -0.68 11.08 -2.77
N ARG A 90 -0.45 12.39 -2.93
CA ARG A 90 0.12 12.93 -4.17
C ARG A 90 1.61 12.58 -4.30
N ALA A 91 2.11 12.57 -5.52
CA ALA A 91 3.53 12.40 -5.81
C ALA A 91 4.39 13.33 -4.93
N GLY A 92 5.40 12.76 -4.26
CA GLY A 92 6.29 13.47 -3.35
C GLY A 92 5.70 13.83 -1.98
N VAL A 93 4.44 13.52 -1.70
CA VAL A 93 3.86 13.67 -0.35
C VAL A 93 4.27 12.46 0.48
N LYS A 94 4.91 12.69 1.63
CA LYS A 94 5.16 11.59 2.57
C LYS A 94 3.84 11.17 3.21
N HIS A 95 3.64 9.86 3.28
CA HIS A 95 2.40 9.29 3.78
C HIS A 95 2.63 7.97 4.50
N GLU A 96 1.64 7.61 5.31
CA GLU A 96 1.64 6.39 6.10
C GLU A 96 0.20 5.92 6.34
N MET A 97 -0.02 4.60 6.33
CA MET A 97 -1.25 3.97 6.80
C MET A 97 -0.92 3.10 8.01
N ARG A 98 -1.52 3.42 9.16
CA ARG A 98 -1.34 2.71 10.44
C ARG A 98 -2.58 1.89 10.75
N ASN A 99 -2.43 0.61 11.06
CA ASN A 99 -3.53 -0.19 11.59
C ASN A 99 -3.64 0.01 13.11
N THR A 100 -4.64 0.80 13.53
CA THR A 100 -4.94 1.08 14.93
C THR A 100 -6.05 0.19 15.50
N GLY A 101 -6.61 -0.71 14.68
CA GLY A 101 -7.63 -1.67 15.09
C GLY A 101 -7.07 -3.00 15.59
N SER A 102 -7.98 -3.90 15.99
CA SER A 102 -7.68 -5.28 16.40
C SER A 102 -7.74 -6.29 15.24
N GLU A 103 -8.27 -5.88 14.10
CA GLU A 103 -8.42 -6.72 12.89
C GLU A 103 -7.49 -6.21 11.77
N PRO A 104 -7.13 -7.04 10.79
CA PRO A 104 -6.30 -6.61 9.67
C PRO A 104 -6.94 -5.47 8.86
N LEU A 105 -6.17 -4.42 8.60
CA LEU A 105 -6.54 -3.28 7.74
C LEU A 105 -6.24 -3.64 6.28
N LYS A 106 -7.27 -3.73 5.45
CA LYS A 106 -7.15 -4.12 4.03
C LYS A 106 -7.31 -2.92 3.13
N LEU A 107 -6.34 -2.75 2.25
CA LEU A 107 -6.24 -1.61 1.34
C LEU A 107 -6.16 -2.09 -0.11
N TYR A 108 -6.71 -1.27 -1.00
CA TYR A 108 -6.48 -1.35 -2.44
C TYR A 108 -5.75 -0.08 -2.88
N CYS A 109 -4.53 -0.22 -3.37
CA CYS A 109 -3.68 0.90 -3.74
C CYS A 109 -3.49 0.94 -5.26
N VAL A 110 -3.71 2.10 -5.87
CA VAL A 110 -3.49 2.35 -7.30
C VAL A 110 -2.48 3.48 -7.44
N PHE A 111 -1.42 3.22 -8.20
CA PHE A 111 -0.31 4.15 -8.42
C PHE A 111 -0.29 4.62 -9.87
N ILE A 112 -0.34 5.93 -10.08
CA ILE A 112 -0.33 6.55 -11.41
C ILE A 112 0.65 7.74 -11.40
N PRO A 113 1.68 7.77 -12.27
CA PRO A 113 2.14 6.69 -13.16
C PRO A 113 2.53 5.42 -12.39
N PRO A 114 2.80 4.28 -13.07
CA PRO A 114 3.24 3.07 -12.38
C PRO A 114 4.46 3.32 -11.49
N LEU A 115 4.58 2.54 -10.42
CA LEU A 115 5.73 2.65 -9.53
C LEU A 115 7.02 2.29 -10.28
N PRO A 116 8.12 3.02 -10.04
CA PRO A 116 9.40 2.70 -10.64
C PRO A 116 9.91 1.31 -10.23
N VAL A 117 10.87 0.80 -11.01
CA VAL A 117 11.58 -0.46 -10.73
C VAL A 117 12.42 -0.39 -9.45
N GLU A 118 12.81 0.81 -9.04
CA GLU A 118 13.57 1.09 -7.82
C GLU A 118 12.73 1.89 -6.81
N GLY A 119 13.23 2.01 -5.57
CA GLY A 119 12.60 2.80 -4.52
C GLY A 119 11.88 1.97 -3.46
N TYR A 120 11.06 2.63 -2.63
CA TYR A 120 10.50 2.03 -1.41
C TYR A 120 9.73 0.72 -1.66
N PHE A 121 8.94 0.66 -2.73
CA PHE A 121 8.18 -0.54 -3.07
C PHE A 121 9.10 -1.72 -3.47
N ALA A 122 10.15 -1.45 -4.24
CA ALA A 122 11.12 -2.49 -4.61
C ALA A 122 11.85 -3.03 -3.37
N GLU A 123 12.21 -2.15 -2.43
CA GLU A 123 12.81 -2.54 -1.16
C GLU A 123 11.85 -3.38 -0.30
N ALA A 124 10.58 -2.97 -0.22
CA ALA A 124 9.55 -3.73 0.49
C ALA A 124 9.37 -5.15 -0.08
N LEU A 125 9.42 -5.30 -1.41
CA LEU A 125 9.39 -6.62 -2.05
C LEU A 125 10.67 -7.43 -1.81
N ARG A 126 11.84 -6.77 -1.76
CA ARG A 126 13.14 -7.43 -1.53
C ARG A 126 13.23 -8.07 -0.15
N VAL A 127 12.72 -7.39 0.88
CA VAL A 127 12.71 -7.90 2.25
C VAL A 127 11.54 -8.86 2.52
N ALA A 128 10.58 -8.94 1.60
CA ALA A 128 9.42 -9.79 1.78
C ALA A 128 9.71 -11.25 1.42
N THR A 129 9.21 -12.16 2.24
CA THR A 129 9.23 -13.59 1.89
C THR A 129 8.04 -13.90 0.98
N LYS A 130 8.31 -14.41 -0.22
CA LYS A 130 7.27 -14.88 -1.15
C LYS A 130 6.65 -16.18 -0.64
N ARG A 131 5.33 -16.22 -0.51
CA ARG A 131 4.56 -17.46 -0.30
C ARG A 131 3.68 -17.70 -1.53
N SER A 132 3.80 -18.90 -2.10
CA SER A 132 2.98 -19.42 -3.20
C SER A 132 1.59 -19.81 -2.72
#